data_AF-V7BAK1-F1
#
_entry.id   AF-V7BAK1-F1
#
_cell.length_a   1.000
_cell.length_b   1.000
_cell.length_c   1.000
_cell.angle_alpha   90.00
_cell.angle_beta   90.00
_cell.angle_gamma   90.00
#
_symmetry.space_group_name_H-M   'P 1'
#
loop_
_entity.id
_entity.type
_entity.pdbx_description
1 polymer ?
#
loop_
_entity_poly.entity_id
_entity_poly.type
_entity_poly.pdbx_seq_one_letter_code
_entity_poly.pdbx_strand_id
1 'polypeptide(L)'
;MADDPQDVADRERIFKRFDANGDGQISSAELGEALKALGSVTAEEVQRMMEEIDTDGDGYISHEEFTEFAKANRGLVKDVAKIF
;
A
#
# COMPACT_ATOMS: atom_id res chain seq x y z
N MET A 1 0.19 11.20 20.60
CA MET A 1 0.88 10.07 19.95
C MET A 1 1.39 10.60 18.62
N ALA A 2 2.66 11.02 18.55
CA ALA A 2 3.24 11.46 17.27
C ALA A 2 3.61 10.21 16.49
N ASP A 3 3.26 10.15 15.21
CA ASP A 3 3.70 9.06 14.35
C ASP A 3 5.23 9.07 14.27
N ASP A 4 5.87 7.91 14.37
CA ASP A 4 7.33 7.84 14.40
C ASP A 4 7.87 8.32 13.04
N PRO A 5 8.87 9.20 12.98
CA PRO A 5 9.37 9.72 11.71
C PRO A 5 9.85 8.60 10.77
N GLN A 6 10.27 7.45 11.32
CA GLN A 6 10.60 6.27 10.52
C GLN A 6 9.36 5.63 9.89
N ASP A 7 8.26 5.48 10.63
CA ASP A 7 7.01 4.92 10.10
C ASP A 7 6.44 5.79 8.96
N VAL A 8 6.56 7.13 9.08
CA VAL A 8 6.18 8.07 7.99
C VAL A 8 7.03 7.85 6.74
N ALA A 9 8.35 7.78 6.90
CA ALA A 9 9.26 7.61 5.78
C ALA A 9 9.10 6.24 5.10
N ASP A 10 8.88 5.17 5.88
CA ASP A 10 8.62 3.84 5.36
C ASP A 10 7.33 3.85 4.53
N ARG A 11 6.22 4.40 5.07
CA ARG A 11 4.96 4.51 4.33
C ARG A 11 5.12 5.25 3.00
N GLU A 12 5.79 6.39 3.00
CA GLU A 12 5.96 7.20 1.80
C GLU A 12 6.83 6.48 0.75
N ARG A 13 7.86 5.75 1.21
CA ARG A 13 8.75 4.96 0.36
C ARG A 13 8.02 3.75 -0.23
N ILE A 14 7.15 3.11 0.54
CA ILE A 14 6.30 2.00 0.08
C ILE A 14 5.29 2.54 -0.94
N PHE A 15 4.62 3.64 -0.62
CA PHE A 15 3.61 4.24 -1.48
C PHE A 15 4.19 4.53 -2.87
N LYS A 16 5.33 5.22 -2.93
CA LYS A 16 6.07 5.47 -4.18
C LYS A 16 6.58 4.22 -4.90
N ARG A 17 6.69 3.10 -4.20
CA ARG A 17 7.13 1.83 -4.79
C ARG A 17 5.99 1.08 -5.44
N PHE A 18 4.80 1.20 -4.87
CA PHE A 18 3.55 0.64 -5.37
C PHE A 18 3.01 1.51 -6.51
N ASP A 19 3.02 2.84 -6.35
CA ASP A 19 2.72 3.84 -7.37
C ASP A 19 3.84 3.85 -8.44
N ALA A 20 3.71 2.95 -9.42
CA ALA A 20 4.73 2.73 -10.44
C ALA A 20 4.68 3.82 -11.52
N ASN A 21 3.49 4.36 -11.76
CA ASN A 21 3.28 5.43 -12.73
C ASN A 21 3.52 6.83 -12.14
N GLY A 22 3.58 6.97 -10.81
CA GLY A 22 3.83 8.22 -10.09
C GLY A 22 2.63 9.17 -10.09
N ASP A 23 1.40 8.66 -10.23
CA ASP A 23 0.19 9.47 -10.29
C ASP A 23 -0.31 9.92 -8.91
N GLY A 24 0.29 9.38 -7.84
CA GLY A 24 -0.06 9.70 -6.46
C GLY A 24 -1.21 8.85 -5.93
N GLN A 25 -1.58 7.79 -6.64
CA GLN A 25 -2.63 6.83 -6.30
C GLN A 25 -2.16 5.43 -6.72
N ILE A 26 -2.59 4.38 -6.02
CA ILE A 26 -2.20 3.00 -6.36
C ILE A 26 -3.39 2.29 -6.97
N SER A 27 -3.28 1.88 -8.24
CA SER A 27 -4.31 1.08 -8.91
C SER A 27 -4.27 -0.41 -8.51
N SER A 28 -5.36 -1.15 -8.76
CA SER A 28 -5.40 -2.61 -8.53
C SER A 28 -4.27 -3.36 -9.22
N ALA A 29 -3.90 -2.93 -10.42
CA ALA A 29 -2.81 -3.53 -11.18
C ALA A 29 -1.45 -3.32 -10.48
N GLU A 30 -1.19 -2.10 -10.02
CA GLU A 30 0.03 -1.71 -9.32
C GLU A 30 0.16 -2.37 -7.95
N LEU A 31 -0.95 -2.39 -7.19
CA LEU A 31 -1.04 -3.11 -5.94
C LEU A 31 -0.72 -4.60 -6.14
N GLY A 32 -1.27 -5.21 -7.19
CA GLY A 32 -1.03 -6.61 -7.53
C GLY A 32 0.41 -6.90 -7.95
N GLU A 33 1.06 -6.02 -8.70
CA GLU A 33 2.48 -6.14 -9.05
C GLU A 33 3.38 -6.05 -7.82
N ALA A 34 3.11 -5.09 -6.93
CA ALA A 34 3.87 -4.91 -5.72
C ALA A 34 3.67 -6.07 -4.73
N LEU A 35 2.43 -6.54 -4.54
CA LEU A 35 2.14 -7.68 -3.67
C LEU A 35 2.70 -8.99 -4.25
N LYS A 36 2.74 -9.16 -5.57
CA LYS A 36 3.42 -10.30 -6.23
C LYS A 36 4.90 -10.39 -5.85
N ALA A 37 5.55 -9.27 -5.61
CA ALA A 37 6.95 -9.23 -5.20
C ALA A 37 7.14 -9.60 -3.71
N LEU A 38 6.11 -9.49 -2.87
CA LEU A 38 6.11 -10.01 -1.49
C LEU A 38 5.73 -11.49 -1.41
N GLY A 39 4.94 -12.00 -2.34
CA GLY A 39 4.51 -13.39 -2.38
C GLY A 39 3.50 -13.68 -3.49
N SER A 40 3.06 -14.94 -3.59
CA SER A 40 2.03 -15.32 -4.57
C SER A 40 0.63 -14.91 -4.10
N VAL A 41 0.25 -13.66 -4.34
CA VAL A 41 -1.15 -13.21 -4.23
C VAL A 41 -1.87 -13.37 -5.55
N THR A 42 -3.16 -13.71 -5.48
CA THR A 42 -4.04 -13.79 -6.65
C THR A 42 -4.71 -12.45 -6.94
N ALA A 43 -5.19 -12.26 -8.18
CA ALA A 43 -5.93 -11.04 -8.53
C ALA A 43 -7.19 -10.86 -7.66
N GLU A 44 -7.82 -11.95 -7.23
CA GLU A 44 -8.98 -11.92 -6.32
C GLU A 44 -8.60 -11.41 -4.92
N GLU A 45 -7.44 -11.80 -4.40
CA GLU A 45 -6.92 -11.27 -3.12
C GLU A 45 -6.56 -9.80 -3.21
N VAL A 46 -5.95 -9.38 -4.32
CA VAL A 46 -5.63 -7.97 -4.58
C VAL A 46 -6.91 -7.15 -4.63
N GLN A 47 -7.94 -7.65 -5.31
CA GLN A 47 -9.22 -6.97 -5.41
C GLN A 47 -9.91 -6.85 -4.05
N ARG A 48 -9.90 -7.92 -3.23
CA ARG A 48 -10.42 -7.85 -1.86
C ARG A 48 -9.65 -6.87 -0.98
N MET A 49 -8.32 -6.87 -1.05
CA MET A 49 -7.50 -5.90 -0.32
C MET A 49 -7.78 -4.48 -0.78
N MET A 50 -7.97 -4.28 -2.08
CA MET A 50 -8.35 -2.98 -2.61
C MET A 50 -9.70 -2.55 -2.05
N GLU A 51 -10.73 -3.40 -2.10
CA GLU A 51 -12.04 -3.10 -1.50
C GLU A 51 -12.01 -2.88 0.02
N GLU A 52 -11.02 -3.42 0.74
CA GLU A 52 -10.83 -3.16 2.17
C GLU A 52 -10.12 -1.83 2.47
N ILE A 53 -9.31 -1.32 1.53
CA ILE A 53 -8.52 -0.09 1.71
C ILE A 53 -9.20 1.11 1.05
N ASP A 54 -9.69 0.93 -0.17
CA ASP A 54 -10.45 1.87 -0.98
C ASP A 54 -11.79 2.13 -0.30
N THR A 55 -11.83 3.21 0.47
CA THR A 55 -13.00 3.59 1.28
C THR A 55 -13.95 4.47 0.47
N ASP A 56 -13.44 5.20 -0.52
CA ASP A 56 -14.25 6.03 -1.41
C ASP A 56 -14.88 5.22 -2.56
N GLY A 57 -14.30 4.05 -2.88
CA GLY A 57 -14.76 3.15 -3.93
C GLY A 57 -14.39 3.64 -5.33
N ASP A 58 -13.31 4.40 -5.46
CA ASP A 58 -12.87 4.98 -6.75
C ASP A 58 -12.04 3.98 -7.58
N GLY A 59 -11.64 2.86 -6.98
CA GLY A 59 -10.82 1.81 -7.58
C GLY A 59 -9.32 2.07 -7.49
N TYR A 60 -8.91 3.09 -6.72
CA TYR A 60 -7.53 3.45 -6.45
C TYR A 60 -7.32 3.59 -4.94
N ILE A 61 -6.07 3.52 -4.50
CA ILE A 61 -5.71 3.79 -3.11
C ILE A 61 -4.97 5.11 -3.07
N SER A 62 -5.60 6.11 -2.47
CA SER A 62 -5.00 7.42 -2.24
C SER A 62 -3.95 7.35 -1.13
N HIS A 63 -3.04 8.34 -1.10
CA HIS A 63 -2.02 8.44 -0.04
C HIS A 63 -2.62 8.45 1.38
N GLU A 64 -3.81 9.05 1.55
CA GLU A 64 -4.51 9.09 2.84
C GLU A 64 -5.03 7.71 3.26
N GLU A 65 -5.67 6.98 2.35
CA GLU A 65 -6.19 5.62 2.57
C GLU A 65 -5.06 4.63 2.84
N PHE A 66 -3.98 4.70 2.06
CA PHE A 66 -2.77 3.93 2.30
C PHE A 66 -2.19 4.24 3.67
N THR A 67 -2.18 5.52 4.08
CA THR A 67 -1.64 5.93 5.37
C THR A 67 -2.44 5.35 6.53
N GLU A 68 -3.77 5.38 6.46
CA GLU A 68 -4.62 4.77 7.48
C GLU A 68 -4.45 3.25 7.53
N PHE A 69 -4.41 2.58 6.37
CA PHE A 69 -4.14 1.15 6.30
C PHE A 69 -2.76 0.80 6.89
N ALA A 70 -1.74 1.57 6.56
CA ALA A 70 -0.39 1.36 7.04
C ALA A 70 -0.23 1.65 8.54
N LYS A 71 -0.99 2.60 9.10
CA LYS A 71 -1.08 2.82 10.55
C LYS A 71 -1.73 1.64 11.25
N ALA A 72 -2.76 1.04 10.66
CA ALA A 72 -3.41 -0.17 11.17
C ALA A 72 -2.49 -1.41 11.03
N ASN A 73 -1.70 -1.47 9.95
CA ASN A 73 -0.88 -2.63 9.57
C ASN A 73 0.63 -2.31 9.56
N ARG A 74 1.15 -1.68 10.62
CA ARG A 74 2.58 -1.30 10.72
C ARG A 74 3.56 -2.47 10.51
N GLY A 75 3.16 -3.69 10.90
CA GLY A 75 3.99 -4.89 10.70
C GLY A 75 4.24 -5.16 9.23
N LEU A 76 3.17 -5.19 8.43
CA LEU A 76 3.23 -5.45 6.99
C LEU A 76 4.08 -4.40 6.28
N VAL A 77 3.87 -3.12 6.59
CA VAL A 77 4.66 -2.02 5.98
C VAL A 77 6.14 -2.17 6.30
N LYS A 78 6.51 -2.58 7.52
CA LYS A 78 7.92 -2.81 7.87
C LYS A 78 8.54 -4.01 7.16
N ASP A 79 7.78 -5.06 6.92
CA ASP A 79 8.29 -6.23 6.18
C ASP A 79 8.48 -5.89 4.70
N VAL A 80 7.54 -5.17 4.11
CA VAL A 80 7.66 -4.66 2.74
C VAL A 80 8.84 -3.69 2.61
N ALA A 81 9.01 -2.75 3.56
CA ALA A 81 10.10 -1.76 3.55
C ALA A 81 11.49 -2.39 3.69
N LYS A 82 11.59 -3.63 4.20
CA LYS A 82 12.86 -4.38 4.26
C LYS A 82 13.15 -5.15 2.98
N ILE A 83 12.12 -5.48 2.20
CA ILE A 83 12.26 -6.20 0.92
C ILE A 83 12.74 -5.24 -0.18
N PHE A 84 12.41 -3.95 -0.08
CA PHE A 84 12.71 -2.91 -1.06
C PHE A 84 13.65 -1.80 -0.55
#